data_AF-A0A9X5NYN2-F1
#
_entry.id   AF-A0A9X5NYN2-F1
#
_cell.length_a   1.000
_cell.length_b   1.000
_cell.length_c   1.000
_cell.angle_alpha   90.00
_cell.angle_beta   90.00
_cell.angle_gamma   90.00
#
_symmetry.space_group_name_H-M   'P 1'
#
loop_
_entity.id
_entity.type
_entity.pdbx_description
1 polymer ?
#
loop_
_entity_poly.entity_id
_entity_poly.type
_entity_poly.pdbx_seq_one_letter_code
_entity_poly.pdbx_strand_id
1 'polypeptide(L)'
;MNFNNLLNQILGTVQKSGKSVSDSPLNSFGGGALVGGLASMLMKKKTAKSLVKVGSVAALGYLAYQGYQNWQKNKQQEAVPQGAFEPAGLLAETHSRVILRTMIAAAASDGLIDDAEKQVIARESGDDPETAAWLAAEYANPATVEELAAAVGNDQALAAETYLAARLVCADLSRKEIVFLSRLSQALGLDDNLVESLEKQLELA
;
A
#
# COMPACT_ATOMS: atom_id res chain seq x y z
N MET A 1 -26.63 18.49 -44.11
CA MET A 1 -27.38 18.41 -42.84
C MET A 1 -26.98 19.61 -42.00
N ASN A 2 -27.95 20.45 -41.59
CA ASN A 2 -27.69 21.75 -40.96
C ASN A 2 -27.61 21.63 -39.43
N PHE A 3 -26.47 22.03 -38.85
CA PHE A 3 -26.15 21.97 -37.42
C PHE A 3 -27.10 22.82 -36.54
N ASN A 4 -27.68 23.90 -37.10
CA ASN A 4 -28.62 24.77 -36.37
C ASN A 4 -29.95 24.11 -36.01
N ASN A 5 -30.37 23.08 -36.74
CA ASN A 5 -31.62 22.39 -36.43
C ASN A 5 -31.46 21.41 -35.25
N LEU A 6 -30.24 20.95 -34.98
CA LEU A 6 -29.93 20.05 -33.86
C LEU A 6 -29.83 20.81 -32.52
N LEU A 7 -29.32 22.04 -32.54
CA LEU A 7 -29.22 22.88 -31.34
C LEU A 7 -30.59 23.32 -30.81
N ASN A 8 -31.53 23.67 -31.71
CA ASN A 8 -32.90 24.03 -31.29
C ASN A 8 -33.72 22.82 -30.80
N GLN A 9 -33.40 21.60 -31.26
CA GLN A 9 -34.11 20.39 -30.85
C GLN A 9 -33.69 19.90 -29.45
N ILE A 10 -32.47 20.22 -29.03
CA ILE A 10 -31.93 19.89 -27.70
C ILE A 10 -32.25 20.99 -26.67
N LEU A 11 -32.32 22.25 -27.10
CA LEU A 11 -32.69 23.35 -26.20
C LEU A 11 -34.18 23.35 -25.84
N GLY A 12 -35.05 22.87 -26.74
CA GLY A 12 -36.49 22.74 -26.50
C GLY A 12 -36.89 21.62 -25.53
N THR A 13 -36.04 20.61 -25.31
CA THR A 13 -36.31 19.49 -24.40
C THR A 13 -35.92 19.77 -22.95
N VAL A 14 -35.01 20.72 -22.70
CA VAL A 14 -34.60 21.12 -21.34
C VAL A 14 -35.65 22.01 -20.66
N GLN A 15 -36.45 22.77 -21.41
CA GLN A 15 -37.33 23.80 -20.83
C GLN A 15 -38.75 23.31 -20.46
N LYS A 16 -39.11 22.04 -20.73
CA LYS A 16 -40.50 21.55 -20.57
C LYS A 16 -40.75 20.54 -19.43
N SER A 17 -39.80 20.31 -18.53
CA SER A 17 -40.05 19.46 -17.34
C SER A 17 -39.79 20.21 -16.04
N GLY A 18 -40.53 21.31 -15.84
CA GLY A 18 -40.73 21.91 -14.54
C GLY A 18 -42.14 21.57 -14.03
N LYS A 19 -42.27 20.55 -13.18
CA LYS A 19 -43.20 20.54 -12.03
C LYS A 19 -43.13 19.24 -11.21
N SER A 20 -43.02 19.46 -9.89
CA SER A 20 -43.29 18.54 -8.77
C SER A 20 -42.21 17.54 -8.38
N VAL A 21 -41.32 17.96 -7.46
CA VAL A 21 -40.55 17.05 -6.61
C VAL A 21 -40.78 17.47 -5.16
N SER A 22 -41.64 16.72 -4.48
CA SER A 22 -41.68 16.67 -3.02
C SER A 22 -40.44 15.92 -2.53
N ASP A 23 -39.72 16.57 -1.63
CA ASP A 23 -39.10 16.01 -0.43
C ASP A 23 -38.37 14.65 -0.55
N SER A 24 -37.07 14.69 -0.88
CA SER A 24 -35.99 13.96 -0.19
C SER A 24 -34.70 13.93 -1.04
N PRO A 25 -33.52 14.24 -0.45
CA PRO A 25 -32.27 14.43 -1.19
C PRO A 25 -31.59 13.08 -1.48
N LEU A 26 -32.02 12.43 -2.56
CA LEU A 26 -31.32 11.30 -3.18
C LEU A 26 -30.88 11.74 -4.58
N ASN A 27 -30.08 12.80 -4.61
CA ASN A 27 -29.52 13.39 -5.81
C ASN A 27 -28.04 13.02 -5.87
N SER A 28 -27.70 12.07 -6.75
CA SER A 28 -26.43 11.97 -7.50
C SER A 28 -26.09 10.51 -7.77
N PHE A 29 -26.83 9.87 -8.67
CA PHE A 29 -26.27 8.78 -9.47
C PHE A 29 -27.00 8.76 -10.81
N GLY A 30 -26.33 9.22 -11.86
CA GLY A 30 -26.84 9.13 -13.23
C GLY A 30 -26.39 10.28 -14.10
N GLY A 31 -25.34 10.05 -14.89
CA GLY A 31 -25.03 10.87 -16.07
C GLY A 31 -23.59 11.34 -16.19
N GLY A 32 -22.69 10.41 -16.59
CA GLY A 32 -21.53 10.71 -17.43
C GLY A 32 -20.57 11.83 -16.98
N ALA A 33 -19.64 11.49 -16.11
CA ALA A 33 -18.30 12.08 -16.13
C ALA A 33 -17.30 11.01 -15.65
N LEU A 34 -16.26 10.80 -16.44
CA LEU A 34 -15.14 9.91 -16.18
C LEU A 34 -14.49 10.27 -14.83
N VAL A 35 -14.70 9.49 -13.77
CA VAL A 35 -13.85 9.24 -12.59
C VAL A 35 -14.65 8.29 -11.67
N GLY A 36 -14.07 7.16 -11.25
CA GLY A 36 -14.64 6.34 -10.17
C GLY A 36 -15.10 4.93 -10.56
N GLY A 37 -14.20 4.12 -11.13
CA GLY A 37 -14.33 2.67 -11.01
C GLY A 37 -14.02 2.24 -9.57
N LEU A 38 -14.72 1.21 -9.07
CA LEU A 38 -14.55 0.47 -7.79
C LEU A 38 -15.35 0.92 -6.54
N ALA A 39 -15.83 2.17 -6.42
CA ALA A 39 -16.49 2.59 -5.16
C ALA A 39 -17.91 2.02 -4.92
N SER A 40 -18.60 1.51 -5.94
CA SER A 40 -20.02 1.10 -5.82
C SER A 40 -20.24 -0.35 -5.37
N MET A 41 -19.20 -1.18 -5.29
CA MET A 41 -19.32 -2.58 -4.83
C MET A 41 -19.14 -2.73 -3.31
N LEU A 42 -18.72 -1.67 -2.61
CA LEU A 42 -18.32 -1.71 -1.21
C LEU A 42 -19.40 -1.25 -0.20
N MET A 43 -20.61 -0.92 -0.65
CA MET A 43 -21.65 -0.34 0.23
C MET A 43 -22.90 -1.20 0.38
N LYS A 44 -22.80 -2.52 0.14
CA LYS A 44 -23.85 -3.50 0.45
C LYS A 44 -23.30 -4.81 1.03
N LYS A 45 -22.73 -4.74 2.23
CA LYS A 45 -22.82 -5.85 3.22
C LYS A 45 -22.53 -5.33 4.62
N LYS A 46 -23.58 -4.91 5.31
CA LYS A 46 -23.65 -4.96 6.78
C LYS A 46 -23.49 -6.44 7.17
N THR A 47 -22.26 -6.91 7.40
CA THR A 47 -21.81 -8.09 8.17
C THR A 47 -20.37 -8.41 7.70
N ALA A 48 -19.39 -7.65 8.18
CA ALA A 48 -17.97 -7.99 8.09
C ALA A 48 -17.25 -7.38 9.30
N LYS A 49 -17.75 -7.74 10.49
CA LYS A 49 -17.03 -7.52 11.74
C LYS A 49 -16.08 -8.72 11.82
N SER A 50 -14.78 -8.44 11.68
CA SER A 50 -13.64 -9.38 11.66
C SER A 50 -13.19 -9.86 10.27
N LEU A 51 -11.86 -9.92 10.10
CA LEU A 51 -11.05 -10.50 9.02
C LEU A 51 -10.33 -9.57 8.03
N VAL A 52 -9.88 -8.39 8.47
CA VAL A 52 -8.60 -7.86 7.95
C VAL A 52 -7.52 -8.50 8.82
N LYS A 53 -7.02 -9.66 8.40
CA LYS A 53 -5.81 -10.24 8.97
C LYS A 53 -4.67 -9.40 8.39
N VAL A 54 -4.17 -8.46 9.18
CA VAL A 54 -2.94 -7.72 8.89
C VAL A 54 -1.84 -8.76 8.66
N GLY A 55 -1.31 -8.81 7.44
CA GLY A 55 -0.40 -9.87 6.98
C GLY A 55 -0.58 -10.23 5.51
N SER A 56 -0.90 -9.23 4.68
CA SER A 56 -0.70 -9.30 3.22
C SER A 56 -0.05 -8.00 2.75
N VAL A 57 0.80 -8.06 1.72
CA VAL A 57 1.47 -6.91 1.09
C VAL A 57 0.50 -5.76 0.78
N ALA A 58 -0.76 -6.06 0.43
CA ALA A 58 -1.78 -5.03 0.17
C ALA A 58 -2.13 -4.19 1.42
N ALA A 59 -2.15 -4.80 2.61
CA ALA A 59 -2.33 -4.07 3.87
C ALA A 59 -1.10 -3.22 4.20
N LEU A 60 0.11 -3.74 3.93
CA LEU A 60 1.36 -2.99 4.09
C LEU A 60 1.41 -1.76 3.18
N GLY A 61 1.07 -1.91 1.89
CA GLY A 61 0.99 -0.78 0.94
C GLY A 61 -0.01 0.29 1.39
N TYR A 62 -1.16 -0.12 1.92
CA TYR A 62 -2.13 0.82 2.47
C TYR A 62 -1.59 1.58 3.72
N LEU A 63 -0.97 0.89 4.67
CA LEU A 63 -0.39 1.51 5.86
C LEU A 63 0.77 2.45 5.48
N ALA A 64 1.60 2.03 4.52
CA ALA A 64 2.68 2.84 3.97
C ALA A 64 2.14 4.12 3.35
N TYR A 65 1.09 4.02 2.53
CA TYR A 65 0.41 5.16 1.94
C TYR A 65 -0.16 6.11 3.01
N GLN A 66 -0.82 5.59 4.05
CA GLN A 66 -1.37 6.43 5.12
C GLN A 66 -0.26 7.15 5.89
N GLY A 67 0.82 6.46 6.24
CA GLY A 67 1.96 7.04 6.95
C GLY A 67 2.66 8.09 6.10
N TYR A 68 2.88 7.80 4.82
CA TYR A 68 3.46 8.74 3.86
C TYR A 68 2.59 9.97 3.66
N GLN A 69 1.29 9.80 3.42
CA GLN A 69 0.35 10.90 3.23
C GLN A 69 0.27 11.78 4.48
N ASN A 70 0.30 11.19 5.67
CA ASN A 70 0.27 11.94 6.93
C ASN A 70 1.55 12.78 7.12
N TRP A 71 2.72 12.22 6.82
CA TRP A 71 3.99 12.96 6.81
C TRP A 71 3.98 14.09 5.77
N GLN A 72 3.48 13.80 4.57
CA GLN A 72 3.42 14.76 3.47
C GLN A 72 2.49 15.94 3.74
N LYS A 73 1.39 15.77 4.49
CA LYS A 73 0.52 16.89 4.87
C LYS A 73 1.27 18.02 5.59
N ASN A 74 2.39 17.70 6.24
CA ASN A 74 3.24 18.67 6.93
C ASN A 74 4.39 19.22 6.05
N LYS A 75 4.55 18.78 4.80
CA LYS A 75 5.62 19.20 3.88
C LYS A 75 5.02 19.71 2.56
N GLN A 76 5.55 20.82 2.03
CA GLN A 76 5.18 21.34 0.70
C GLN A 76 5.86 20.54 -0.44
N GLN A 77 5.69 19.21 -0.43
CA GLN A 77 6.28 18.29 -1.41
C GLN A 77 5.22 17.70 -2.33
N GLU A 78 5.64 17.29 -3.51
CA GLU A 78 4.78 16.76 -4.58
C GLU A 78 4.13 15.44 -4.17
N ALA A 79 2.79 15.35 -4.29
CA ALA A 79 2.02 14.21 -3.81
C ALA A 79 2.38 12.91 -4.54
N VAL A 80 2.82 11.89 -3.79
CA VAL A 80 2.97 10.54 -4.35
C VAL A 80 1.57 9.95 -4.51
N PRO A 81 1.17 9.54 -5.73
CA PRO A 81 -0.16 9.02 -5.98
C PRO A 81 -0.35 7.68 -5.27
N GLN A 82 -1.57 7.40 -4.78
CA GLN A 82 -1.91 6.13 -4.13
C GLN A 82 -1.53 4.91 -4.98
N GLY A 83 -1.66 4.98 -6.30
CA GLY A 83 -1.30 3.89 -7.21
C GLY A 83 0.19 3.50 -7.19
N ALA A 84 1.07 4.32 -6.61
CA ALA A 84 2.47 3.95 -6.38
C ALA A 84 2.61 2.90 -5.26
N PHE A 85 1.64 2.84 -4.35
CA PHE A 85 1.56 1.88 -3.23
C PHE A 85 0.69 0.65 -3.54
N GLU A 86 0.16 0.57 -4.77
CA GLU A 86 -0.63 -0.55 -5.27
C GLU A 86 -0.03 -1.02 -6.60
N PRO A 87 1.22 -1.55 -6.58
CA PRO A 87 1.87 -2.01 -7.80
C PRO A 87 1.08 -3.16 -8.43
N ALA A 88 1.04 -3.19 -9.77
CA ALA A 88 0.29 -4.20 -10.52
C ALA A 88 1.17 -4.95 -11.52
N GLY A 89 0.80 -6.20 -11.82
CA GLY A 89 1.52 -7.04 -12.78
C GLY A 89 2.95 -7.34 -12.33
N LEU A 90 3.91 -7.26 -13.24
CA LEU A 90 5.32 -7.59 -12.96
C LEU A 90 5.97 -6.68 -11.91
N LEU A 91 5.47 -5.45 -11.76
CA LEU A 91 5.94 -4.55 -10.70
C LEU A 91 5.53 -5.08 -9.32
N ALA A 92 4.31 -5.63 -9.19
CA ALA A 92 3.85 -6.23 -7.96
C ALA A 92 4.75 -7.39 -7.54
N GLU A 93 5.08 -8.29 -8.46
CA GLU A 93 5.99 -9.42 -8.21
C GLU A 93 7.39 -8.96 -7.78
N THR A 94 7.89 -7.89 -8.42
CA THR A 94 9.20 -7.31 -8.08
C THR A 94 9.19 -6.68 -6.70
N HIS A 95 8.15 -5.90 -6.37
CA HIS A 95 7.97 -5.27 -5.07
C HIS A 95 7.83 -6.35 -3.98
N SER A 96 6.93 -7.32 -4.16
CA SER A 96 6.74 -8.45 -3.24
C SER A 96 8.04 -9.18 -2.94
N ARG A 97 8.90 -9.39 -3.96
CA ARG A 97 10.22 -9.99 -3.74
C ARG A 97 11.11 -9.12 -2.86
N VAL A 98 11.18 -7.82 -3.09
CA VAL A 98 11.97 -6.89 -2.25
C VAL A 98 11.44 -6.88 -0.82
N ILE A 99 10.13 -6.86 -0.64
CA ILE A 99 9.46 -6.93 0.66
C ILE A 99 9.83 -8.21 1.41
N LEU A 100 9.70 -9.38 0.78
CA LEU A 100 10.05 -10.67 1.39
C LEU A 100 11.52 -10.76 1.80
N ARG A 101 12.44 -10.34 0.91
CA ARG A 101 13.88 -10.30 1.22
C ARG A 101 14.17 -9.40 2.41
N THR A 102 13.46 -8.28 2.49
CA THR A 102 13.61 -7.33 3.60
C THR A 102 13.13 -7.91 4.92
N MET A 103 11.99 -8.60 4.93
CA MET A 103 11.50 -9.28 6.13
C MET A 103 12.48 -10.35 6.61
N ILE A 104 13.04 -11.15 5.68
CA ILE A 104 14.04 -12.17 6.02
C ILE A 104 15.31 -11.53 6.58
N ALA A 105 15.82 -10.47 5.96
CA ALA A 105 17.00 -9.75 6.42
C ALA A 105 16.80 -9.11 7.81
N ALA A 106 15.62 -8.56 8.06
CA ALA A 106 15.25 -7.97 9.34
C ALA A 106 15.20 -9.03 10.45
N ALA A 107 14.47 -10.14 10.23
CA ALA A 107 14.40 -11.26 11.16
C ALA A 107 15.76 -11.91 11.40
N ALA A 108 16.61 -12.00 10.37
CA ALA A 108 17.95 -12.58 10.50
C ALA A 108 18.95 -11.64 11.22
N SER A 109 18.61 -10.36 11.42
CA SER A 109 19.57 -9.34 11.86
C SER A 109 20.10 -9.57 13.28
N ASP A 110 19.31 -10.23 14.13
CA ASP A 110 19.73 -10.59 15.47
C ASP A 110 20.47 -11.94 15.55
N GLY A 111 20.32 -12.76 14.51
CA GLY A 111 20.87 -14.10 14.33
C GLY A 111 19.93 -15.24 14.74
N LEU A 112 18.69 -14.96 15.14
CA LEU A 112 17.71 -15.92 15.63
C LEU A 112 16.37 -15.71 14.93
N ILE A 113 16.12 -16.47 13.86
CA ILE A 113 14.81 -16.45 13.21
C ILE A 113 13.88 -17.43 13.92
N ASP A 114 12.90 -16.90 14.64
CA ASP A 114 11.93 -17.69 15.40
C ASP A 114 10.74 -18.16 14.53
N ASP A 115 9.91 -19.02 15.12
CA ASP A 115 8.77 -19.60 14.41
C ASP A 115 7.62 -18.61 14.20
N ALA A 116 7.55 -17.52 14.99
CA ALA A 116 6.58 -16.46 14.80
C ALA A 116 6.96 -15.60 13.58
N GLU A 117 8.22 -15.22 13.45
CA GLU A 117 8.77 -14.48 12.31
C GLU A 117 8.63 -15.28 11.01
N LYS A 118 8.97 -16.57 11.03
CA LYS A 118 8.77 -17.46 9.87
C LYS A 118 7.32 -17.52 9.44
N GLN A 119 6.38 -17.55 10.39
CA GLN A 119 4.94 -17.53 10.08
C GLN A 119 4.51 -16.21 9.46
N VAL A 120 5.09 -15.09 9.88
CA VAL A 120 4.82 -13.79 9.28
C VAL A 120 5.34 -13.76 7.83
N ILE A 121 6.57 -14.20 7.59
CA ILE A 121 7.18 -14.26 6.25
C ILE A 121 6.41 -15.23 5.33
N ALA A 122 6.04 -16.42 5.83
CA ALA A 122 5.34 -17.43 5.03
C ALA A 122 3.94 -16.98 4.55
N ARG A 123 3.27 -16.09 5.30
CA ARG A 123 1.96 -15.54 4.88
C ARG A 123 2.07 -14.67 3.62
N GLU A 124 3.24 -14.08 3.40
CA GLU A 124 3.50 -13.17 2.28
C GLU A 124 4.05 -13.88 1.04
N SER A 125 4.67 -15.06 1.19
CA SER A 125 5.40 -15.73 0.11
C SER A 125 4.57 -16.70 -0.75
N GLY A 126 3.40 -17.14 -0.29
CA GLY A 126 2.63 -18.20 -0.97
C GLY A 126 3.23 -19.60 -0.79
N ASP A 127 2.54 -20.61 -1.36
CA ASP A 127 2.73 -22.04 -1.03
C ASP A 127 3.39 -22.88 -2.15
N ASP A 128 3.99 -22.26 -3.18
CA ASP A 128 4.57 -23.02 -4.28
C ASP A 128 6.00 -23.54 -3.97
N PRO A 129 6.42 -24.69 -4.54
CA PRO A 129 7.72 -25.30 -4.22
C PRO A 129 8.94 -24.47 -4.67
N GLU A 130 8.80 -23.67 -5.72
CA GLU A 130 9.89 -22.83 -6.24
C GLU A 130 10.16 -21.68 -5.26
N THR A 131 9.10 -21.02 -4.78
CA THR A 131 9.17 -20.00 -3.75
C THR A 131 9.72 -20.56 -2.45
N ALA A 132 9.34 -21.78 -2.05
CA ALA A 132 9.89 -22.42 -0.85
C ALA A 132 11.42 -22.64 -0.96
N ALA A 133 11.91 -23.09 -2.12
CA ALA A 133 13.34 -23.25 -2.36
C ALA A 133 14.09 -21.91 -2.37
N TRP A 134 13.48 -20.88 -2.97
CA TRP A 134 14.02 -19.52 -2.98
C TRP A 134 14.09 -18.93 -1.57
N LEU A 135 13.03 -19.05 -0.76
CA LEU A 135 13.03 -18.61 0.64
C LEU A 135 14.12 -19.30 1.44
N ALA A 136 14.31 -20.61 1.26
CA ALA A 136 15.37 -21.35 1.95
C ALA A 136 16.77 -20.81 1.60
N ALA A 137 17.00 -20.42 0.35
CA ALA A 137 18.24 -19.78 -0.06
C ALA A 137 18.41 -18.38 0.56
N GLU A 138 17.33 -17.59 0.61
CA GLU A 138 17.33 -16.26 1.21
C GLU A 138 17.55 -16.33 2.73
N TYR A 139 16.99 -17.33 3.43
CA TYR A 139 17.28 -17.59 4.84
C TYR A 139 18.73 -17.99 5.09
N ALA A 140 19.34 -18.75 4.17
CA ALA A 140 20.74 -19.16 4.29
C ALA A 140 21.72 -18.01 4.06
N ASN A 141 21.35 -17.05 3.21
CA ASN A 141 22.14 -15.87 2.93
C ASN A 141 21.24 -14.62 2.79
N PRO A 142 20.82 -14.03 3.94
CA PRO A 142 19.93 -12.88 3.95
C PRO A 142 20.55 -11.66 3.27
N ALA A 143 19.74 -10.88 2.57
CA ALA A 143 20.16 -9.65 1.92
C ALA A 143 20.76 -8.63 2.91
N THR A 144 21.78 -7.91 2.45
CA THR A 144 22.33 -6.75 3.17
C THR A 144 21.43 -5.52 2.99
N VAL A 145 21.54 -4.57 3.91
CA VAL A 145 20.81 -3.29 3.82
C VAL A 145 21.12 -2.58 2.50
N GLU A 146 22.37 -2.64 2.05
CA GLU A 146 22.84 -2.01 0.83
C GLU A 146 22.23 -2.66 -0.42
N GLU A 147 22.08 -3.99 -0.45
CA GLU A 147 21.40 -4.71 -1.53
C GLU A 147 19.90 -4.41 -1.58
N LEU A 148 19.26 -4.30 -0.42
CA LEU A 148 17.84 -3.93 -0.33
C LEU A 148 17.62 -2.50 -0.83
N ALA A 149 18.42 -1.54 -0.37
CA ALA A 149 18.34 -0.16 -0.83
C ALA A 149 18.61 -0.03 -2.34
N ALA A 150 19.57 -0.79 -2.88
CA ALA A 150 19.81 -0.82 -4.32
C ALA A 150 18.63 -1.40 -5.12
N ALA A 151 17.94 -2.40 -4.57
CA ALA A 151 16.75 -2.98 -5.21
C ALA A 151 15.54 -2.04 -5.18
N VAL A 152 15.39 -1.24 -4.11
CA VAL A 152 14.35 -0.20 -4.01
C VAL A 152 14.65 0.98 -4.94
N GLY A 153 15.91 1.41 -5.03
CA GLY A 153 16.31 2.55 -5.84
C GLY A 153 15.69 3.86 -5.33
N ASN A 154 15.12 4.65 -6.25
CA ASN A 154 14.52 5.96 -5.93
C ASN A 154 13.00 5.91 -5.72
N ASP A 155 12.41 4.71 -5.62
CA ASP A 155 10.97 4.57 -5.40
C ASP A 155 10.63 4.81 -3.92
N GLN A 156 10.05 5.98 -3.65
CA GLN A 156 9.66 6.41 -2.30
C GLN A 156 8.51 5.56 -1.72
N ALA A 157 7.59 5.07 -2.56
CA ALA A 157 6.48 4.24 -2.11
C ALA A 157 7.01 2.88 -1.68
N LEU A 158 7.82 2.25 -2.53
CA LEU A 158 8.48 0.99 -2.21
C LEU A 158 9.42 1.14 -1.01
N ALA A 159 10.14 2.25 -0.86
CA ALA A 159 10.98 2.51 0.32
C ALA A 159 10.17 2.52 1.63
N ALA A 160 9.02 3.22 1.64
CA ALA A 160 8.14 3.25 2.79
C ALA A 160 7.55 1.87 3.13
N GLU A 161 7.11 1.11 2.11
CA GLU A 161 6.62 -0.27 2.26
C GLU A 161 7.72 -1.21 2.79
N THR A 162 8.93 -1.09 2.23
CA THR A 162 10.10 -1.90 2.60
C THR A 162 10.45 -1.72 4.07
N TYR A 163 10.47 -0.47 4.55
CA TYR A 163 10.71 -0.18 5.96
C TYR A 163 9.62 -0.76 6.87
N LEU A 164 8.34 -0.58 6.51
CA LEU A 164 7.23 -1.12 7.29
C LEU A 164 7.23 -2.65 7.35
N ALA A 165 7.61 -3.33 6.26
CA ALA A 165 7.73 -4.77 6.23
C ALA A 165 8.82 -5.27 7.20
N ALA A 166 9.99 -4.62 7.23
CA ALA A 166 11.03 -4.91 8.22
C ALA A 166 10.53 -4.69 9.65
N ARG A 167 9.81 -3.58 9.90
CA ARG A 167 9.29 -3.27 11.24
C ARG A 167 8.21 -4.25 11.69
N LEU A 168 7.40 -4.76 10.77
CA LEU A 168 6.30 -5.69 11.03
C LEU A 168 6.81 -7.08 11.43
N VAL A 169 7.91 -7.55 10.83
CA VAL A 169 8.49 -8.85 11.21
C VAL A 169 9.22 -8.77 12.57
N CYS A 170 9.88 -7.65 12.85
CA CYS A 170 10.55 -7.38 14.12
C CYS A 170 9.55 -7.02 15.23
N ALA A 171 8.89 -8.03 15.81
CA ALA A 171 7.84 -7.82 16.82
C ALA A 171 8.39 -7.27 18.15
N ASP A 172 9.32 -7.98 18.79
CA ASP A 172 9.99 -7.56 20.04
C ASP A 172 11.42 -7.12 19.71
N LEU A 173 11.61 -5.80 19.58
CA LEU A 173 12.84 -5.22 19.06
C LEU A 173 14.05 -5.48 19.97
N SER A 174 14.92 -6.38 19.51
CA SER A 174 16.28 -6.50 20.01
C SER A 174 17.13 -5.30 19.62
N ARG A 175 18.24 -5.09 20.34
CA ARG A 175 19.20 -4.03 19.99
C ARG A 175 19.72 -4.15 18.56
N LYS A 176 19.87 -5.37 18.05
CA LYS A 176 20.40 -5.61 16.69
C LYS A 176 19.37 -5.24 15.63
N GLU A 177 18.10 -5.56 15.84
CA GLU A 177 17.01 -5.15 14.94
C GLU A 177 16.82 -3.62 14.93
N ILE A 178 16.93 -2.96 16.08
CA ILE A 178 16.90 -1.48 16.13
C ILE A 178 18.02 -0.88 15.27
N VAL A 179 19.23 -1.43 15.36
CA VAL A 179 20.37 -1.01 14.54
C VAL A 179 20.12 -1.32 13.06
N PHE A 180 19.53 -2.47 12.74
CA PHE A 180 19.17 -2.85 11.37
C PHE A 180 18.15 -1.86 10.79
N LEU A 181 17.04 -1.60 11.48
CA LEU A 181 16.00 -0.67 11.05
C LEU A 181 16.54 0.75 10.87
N SER A 182 17.40 1.21 11.78
CA SER A 182 18.05 2.52 11.67
C SER A 182 18.99 2.60 10.46
N ARG A 183 19.72 1.53 10.12
CA ARG A 183 20.55 1.49 8.92
C ARG A 183 19.69 1.43 7.66
N LEU A 184 18.61 0.65 7.71
CA LEU A 184 17.68 0.49 6.61
C LEU A 184 17.01 1.82 6.25
N SER A 185 16.47 2.55 7.22
CA SER A 185 15.84 3.86 6.96
C SER A 185 16.81 4.86 6.34
N GLN A 186 18.06 4.89 6.83
CA GLN A 186 19.12 5.75 6.28
C GLN A 186 19.48 5.36 4.84
N ALA A 187 19.63 4.06 4.55
CA ALA A 187 19.98 3.57 3.22
C ALA A 187 18.84 3.79 2.21
N LEU A 188 17.59 3.72 2.66
CA LEU A 188 16.39 4.03 1.87
C LEU A 188 16.15 5.54 1.70
N GLY A 189 16.91 6.40 2.40
CA GLY A 189 16.77 7.85 2.34
C GLY A 189 15.45 8.35 2.94
N LEU A 190 14.91 7.66 3.94
CA LEU A 190 13.68 8.05 4.62
C LEU A 190 13.94 9.17 5.64
N ASP A 191 13.11 10.20 5.62
CA ASP A 191 13.11 11.28 6.64
C ASP A 191 12.69 10.69 8.00
N ASP A 192 13.33 11.10 9.09
CA ASP A 192 13.02 10.56 10.44
C ASP A 192 11.54 10.76 10.82
N ASN A 193 10.92 11.87 10.41
CA ASN A 193 9.49 12.09 10.67
C ASN A 193 8.59 11.20 9.80
N LEU A 194 9.08 10.77 8.63
CA LEU A 194 8.38 9.80 7.81
C LEU A 194 8.41 8.43 8.49
N VAL A 195 9.58 8.02 8.97
CA VAL A 195 9.75 6.79 9.76
C VAL A 195 8.79 6.77 10.95
N GLU A 196 8.77 7.82 11.77
CA GLU A 196 7.85 7.93 12.92
C GLU A 196 6.38 7.84 12.48
N SER A 197 6.01 8.50 11.37
CA SER A 197 4.65 8.46 10.83
C SER A 197 4.25 7.06 10.37
N LEU A 198 5.19 6.29 9.78
CA LEU A 198 4.99 4.91 9.35
C LEU A 198 4.81 3.99 10.55
N GLU A 199 5.72 4.02 11.52
CA GLU A 199 5.63 3.18 12.73
C GLU A 199 4.31 3.40 13.47
N LYS A 200 3.87 4.66 13.57
CA LYS A 200 2.56 4.99 14.17
C LYS A 200 1.39 4.34 13.44
N GLN A 201 1.42 4.20 12.11
CA GLN A 201 0.35 3.49 11.40
C GLN A 201 0.35 1.99 11.75
N LEU A 202 1.53 1.40 11.88
CA LEU A 202 1.66 -0.01 12.22
C LEU A 202 1.13 -0.30 13.64
N GLU A 203 1.36 0.59 14.61
CA GLU A 203 0.84 0.46 15.98
C GLU A 203 -0.69 0.60 16.08
N LEU A 204 -1.33 1.23 15.10
CA LEU A 204 -2.78 1.44 15.06
C LEU A 204 -3.54 0.30 14.37
N ALA A 205 -2.83 -0.61 13.69
CA ALA A 205 -3.39 -1.72 12.92
C ALA A 205 -3.67 -2.95 13.80
#